data_AF-A0A942U8S8-F1
#
_entry.id   AF-A0A942U8S8-F1
#
_cell.length_a   1.000
_cell.length_b   1.000
_cell.length_c   1.000
_cell.angle_alpha   90.00
_cell.angle_beta   90.00
_cell.angle_gamma   90.00
#
_symmetry.space_group_name_H-M   'P 1'
#
loop_
_entity.id
_entity.type
_entity.pdbx_description
1 polymer ?
#
loop_
_entity_poly.entity_id
_entity_poly.type
_entity_poly.pdbx_seq_one_letter_code
_entity_poly.pdbx_strand_id
1 'polypeptide(L)'
;MKRILYSFLLIILAVGVSGCMKQESTDKEAKTSEQAMLKYLKDTYGQGFTKIEYIPAKRGFNDSLNKNILIAKSEDGVLVNVQETLSSKGEFYDNYPNAYAGKLFDAKIDYTSIKNLRAAKTYANLNNEDLTIENMQQKEFTFAKGDVYSLDSIISISGEADDEVLKELYQVYQTLQTFDSENISFIVAFSGDEDKAKKYVENFYLYGVQDWEEFDKSVKETLTVLDKGLSFEEFKSQLKTVGG
;
A
#
# COMPACT_ATOMS: atom_id res chain seq x y z
N MET A 1 -64.82 36.39 0.89
CA MET A 1 -63.49 36.17 0.28
C MET A 1 -62.41 36.10 1.36
N LYS A 2 -62.23 34.93 2.00
CA LYS A 2 -61.18 34.67 3.00
C LYS A 2 -60.84 33.17 3.02
N ARG A 3 -60.35 32.61 1.91
CA ARG A 3 -59.92 31.19 1.82
C ARG A 3 -58.76 30.91 0.85
N ILE A 4 -58.00 31.93 0.43
CA ILE A 4 -56.92 31.75 -0.57
C ILE A 4 -55.52 31.99 0.01
N LEU A 5 -55.38 32.31 1.30
CA LEU A 5 -54.08 32.63 1.90
C LEU A 5 -53.45 31.54 2.77
N TYR A 6 -53.94 30.29 2.71
CA TYR A 6 -53.35 29.16 3.45
C TYR A 6 -52.62 28.15 2.56
N SER A 7 -52.67 28.30 1.23
CA SER A 7 -52.04 27.35 0.31
C SER A 7 -50.58 27.69 -0.05
N PHE A 8 -50.06 28.85 0.38
CA PHE A 8 -48.67 29.23 0.11
C PHE A 8 -47.70 28.96 1.28
N LEU A 9 -48.19 28.55 2.45
CA LEU A 9 -47.32 28.24 3.60
C LEU A 9 -46.85 26.78 3.68
N LEU A 10 -47.34 25.91 2.79
CA LEU A 10 -47.01 24.48 2.79
C LEU A 10 -45.92 24.06 1.78
N ILE A 11 -45.43 24.99 0.95
CA ILE A 11 -44.40 24.69 -0.06
C ILE A 11 -42.96 24.97 0.44
N ILE A 12 -42.80 25.68 1.58
CA ILE A 12 -41.46 26.03 2.09
C ILE A 12 -40.87 24.97 3.02
N LEU A 13 -41.64 23.97 3.47
CA LEU A 13 -41.13 22.88 4.32
C LEU A 13 -40.56 21.68 3.54
N ALA A 14 -40.64 21.66 2.20
CA ALA A 14 -40.17 20.55 1.38
C ALA A 14 -38.80 20.75 0.70
N VAL A 15 -38.18 21.92 0.82
CA VAL A 15 -36.88 22.22 0.16
C VAL A 15 -35.72 22.31 1.16
N GLY A 16 -35.99 22.16 2.46
CA GLY A 16 -35.01 22.33 3.54
C GLY A 16 -34.36 21.05 4.08
N VAL A 17 -34.54 19.88 3.45
CA VAL A 17 -34.01 18.59 3.94
C VAL A 17 -33.37 17.78 2.81
N SER A 18 -32.51 18.41 2.00
CA SER A 18 -31.70 17.68 1.01
C SER A 18 -30.19 17.81 1.26
N GLY A 19 -29.79 18.46 2.36
CA GLY A 19 -28.39 18.64 2.75
C GLY A 19 -27.79 17.55 3.64
N CYS A 20 -28.59 16.79 4.39
CA CYS A 20 -28.06 15.80 5.37
C CYS A 20 -28.38 14.33 5.06
N MET A 21 -29.33 14.02 4.16
CA MET A 21 -29.68 12.61 3.85
C MET A 21 -28.62 11.87 3.04
N LYS A 22 -27.78 12.59 2.27
CA LYS A 22 -26.77 11.98 1.40
C LYS A 22 -25.55 11.47 2.14
N GLN A 23 -25.36 11.88 3.40
CA GLN A 23 -24.18 11.55 4.21
C GLN A 23 -24.45 10.34 5.11
N GLU A 24 -25.67 10.21 5.67
CA GLU A 24 -26.05 9.02 6.43
C GLU A 24 -26.12 7.74 5.59
N SER A 25 -26.52 7.83 4.31
CA SER A 25 -26.56 6.67 3.42
C SER A 25 -25.16 6.18 3.04
N THR A 26 -24.23 7.08 2.73
CA THR A 26 -22.83 6.75 2.42
C THR A 26 -22.08 6.23 3.64
N ASP A 27 -22.32 6.77 4.84
CA ASP A 27 -21.67 6.30 6.06
C ASP A 27 -22.15 4.90 6.48
N LYS A 28 -23.43 4.59 6.25
CA LYS A 28 -23.97 3.23 6.47
C LYS A 28 -23.47 2.24 5.43
N GLU A 29 -23.44 2.62 4.16
CA GLU A 29 -22.88 1.78 3.09
C GLU A 29 -21.38 1.50 3.32
N ALA A 30 -20.62 2.52 3.70
CA ALA A 30 -19.20 2.40 4.05
C ALA A 30 -18.97 1.42 5.19
N LYS A 31 -19.72 1.57 6.30
CA LYS A 31 -19.64 0.65 7.44
C LYS A 31 -20.02 -0.79 7.08
N THR A 32 -20.99 -0.95 6.18
CA THR A 32 -21.43 -2.28 5.72
C THR A 32 -20.35 -2.95 4.88
N SER A 33 -19.74 -2.24 3.93
CA SER A 33 -18.65 -2.75 3.10
C SER A 33 -17.40 -3.08 3.93
N GLU A 34 -17.01 -2.19 4.84
CA GLU A 34 -15.90 -2.41 5.79
C GLU A 34 -16.06 -3.72 6.57
N GLN A 35 -17.24 -3.94 7.18
CA GLN A 35 -17.52 -5.16 7.94
C GLN A 35 -17.55 -6.40 7.03
N ALA A 36 -18.08 -6.27 5.82
CA ALA A 36 -18.10 -7.37 4.85
C ALA A 36 -16.68 -7.77 4.41
N MET A 37 -15.77 -6.82 4.18
CA MET A 37 -14.37 -7.08 3.85
C MET A 37 -13.62 -7.76 5.00
N LEU A 38 -13.81 -7.31 6.25
CA LEU A 38 -13.22 -7.97 7.43
C LEU A 38 -13.75 -9.39 7.60
N LYS A 39 -15.06 -9.59 7.38
CA LYS A 39 -15.67 -10.92 7.43
C LYS A 39 -15.10 -11.82 6.33
N TYR A 40 -14.99 -11.30 5.10
CA TYR A 40 -14.36 -12.01 3.98
C TYR A 40 -12.96 -12.50 4.34
N LEU A 41 -12.07 -11.62 4.82
CA LEU A 41 -10.73 -12.03 5.22
C LEU A 41 -10.74 -13.14 6.28
N LYS A 42 -11.60 -13.01 7.29
CA LYS A 42 -11.74 -14.01 8.35
C LYS A 42 -12.25 -15.36 7.83
N ASP A 43 -13.25 -15.35 6.96
CA ASP A 43 -13.82 -16.56 6.39
C ASP A 43 -12.82 -17.24 5.44
N THR A 44 -12.10 -16.46 4.62
CA THR A 44 -11.14 -16.95 3.64
C THR A 44 -9.89 -17.54 4.28
N TYR A 45 -9.36 -16.90 5.33
CA TYR A 45 -8.06 -17.27 5.92
C TYR A 45 -8.14 -17.86 7.33
N GLY A 46 -9.36 -18.03 7.87
CA GLY A 46 -9.59 -18.68 9.17
C GLY A 46 -9.05 -17.94 10.40
N GLN A 47 -8.60 -16.69 10.26
CA GLN A 47 -7.97 -15.90 11.33
C GLN A 47 -8.57 -14.50 11.47
N GLY A 48 -8.30 -13.82 12.58
CA GLY A 48 -8.73 -12.44 12.80
C GLY A 48 -7.91 -11.42 12.00
N PHE A 49 -8.56 -10.32 11.64
CA PHE A 49 -7.91 -9.14 11.06
C PHE A 49 -8.37 -7.89 11.78
N THR A 50 -7.43 -7.01 12.10
CA THR A 50 -7.70 -5.72 12.73
C THR A 50 -7.66 -4.62 11.68
N LYS A 51 -8.72 -3.83 11.57
CA LYS A 51 -8.74 -2.66 10.68
C LYS A 51 -7.67 -1.64 11.09
N ILE A 52 -6.98 -1.11 10.09
CA ILE A 52 -6.08 0.04 10.21
C ILE A 52 -6.75 1.29 9.60
N GLU A 53 -7.18 1.21 8.34
CA GLU A 53 -7.79 2.33 7.62
C GLU A 53 -8.88 1.81 6.69
N TYR A 54 -9.95 2.59 6.50
CA TYR A 54 -10.94 2.33 5.46
C TYR A 54 -11.05 3.57 4.57
N ILE A 55 -10.82 3.37 3.28
CA ILE A 55 -10.86 4.40 2.25
C ILE A 55 -12.09 4.13 1.40
N PRO A 56 -13.21 4.84 1.62
CA PRO A 56 -14.40 4.70 0.80
C PRO A 56 -14.08 5.14 -0.64
N ALA A 57 -14.75 4.51 -1.61
CA ALA A 57 -14.78 5.01 -2.98
C ALA A 57 -15.32 6.46 -2.95
N LYS A 58 -14.44 7.43 -3.18
CA LYS A 58 -14.74 8.86 -3.14
C LYS A 58 -14.09 9.56 -4.30
N ARG A 59 -14.75 10.64 -4.75
CA ARG A 59 -14.22 11.65 -5.67
C ARG A 59 -12.81 12.11 -5.27
N GLY A 60 -11.78 11.63 -5.96
CA GLY A 60 -10.42 12.18 -6.02
C GLY A 60 -9.29 11.18 -5.77
N PHE A 61 -9.41 10.28 -4.80
CA PHE A 61 -8.28 9.40 -4.39
C PHE A 61 -8.15 8.16 -5.29
N ASN A 62 -9.26 7.65 -5.82
CA ASN A 62 -9.26 6.49 -6.70
C ASN A 62 -10.41 6.52 -7.73
N ASP A 63 -10.75 7.71 -8.24
CA ASP A 63 -11.88 7.93 -9.15
C ASP A 63 -11.85 7.10 -10.43
N SER A 64 -10.65 6.82 -10.93
CA SER A 64 -10.45 5.94 -12.06
C SER A 64 -10.78 4.48 -11.73
N LEU A 65 -10.61 4.07 -10.46
CA LEU A 65 -10.77 2.70 -10.01
C LEU A 65 -12.17 2.43 -9.44
N ASN A 66 -12.85 3.42 -8.85
CA ASN A 66 -14.14 3.27 -8.17
C ASN A 66 -14.15 2.11 -7.16
N LYS A 67 -13.20 2.10 -6.22
CA LYS A 67 -13.02 1.01 -5.25
C LYS A 67 -13.19 1.46 -3.81
N ASN A 68 -13.86 0.67 -2.98
CA ASN A 68 -13.65 0.71 -1.54
C ASN A 68 -12.36 -0.04 -1.21
N ILE A 69 -11.56 0.49 -0.29
CA ILE A 69 -10.31 -0.14 0.13
C ILE A 69 -10.30 -0.25 1.65
N LEU A 70 -10.08 -1.47 2.16
CA LEU A 70 -9.78 -1.72 3.56
C LEU A 70 -8.30 -2.05 3.69
N ILE A 71 -7.60 -1.31 4.54
CA ILE A 71 -6.26 -1.65 5.02
C ILE A 71 -6.45 -2.32 6.38
N ALA A 72 -6.03 -3.57 6.50
CA ALA A 72 -6.14 -4.38 7.71
C ALA A 72 -4.81 -5.05 8.06
N LYS A 73 -4.70 -5.55 9.30
CA LYS A 73 -3.53 -6.26 9.81
C LYS A 73 -3.93 -7.64 10.32
N SER A 74 -3.26 -8.69 9.85
CA SER A 74 -3.43 -10.05 10.35
C SER A 74 -2.91 -10.21 11.77
N GLU A 75 -3.22 -11.35 12.41
CA GLU A 75 -2.75 -11.66 13.77
C GLU A 75 -1.22 -11.73 13.87
N ASP A 76 -0.56 -12.20 12.81
CA ASP A 76 0.90 -12.28 12.72
C ASP A 76 1.56 -11.01 12.16
N GLY A 77 0.78 -9.93 12.05
CA GLY A 77 1.25 -8.58 11.81
C GLY A 77 1.45 -8.16 10.36
N VAL A 78 0.97 -8.95 9.38
CA VAL A 78 1.03 -8.61 7.95
C VAL A 78 -0.06 -7.59 7.63
N LEU A 79 0.32 -6.50 6.94
CA LEU A 79 -0.64 -5.53 6.41
C LEU A 79 -1.22 -6.01 5.07
N VAL A 80 -2.54 -6.00 4.96
CA VAL A 80 -3.33 -6.50 3.84
C VAL A 80 -4.29 -5.41 3.37
N ASN A 81 -4.43 -5.31 2.05
CA ASN A 81 -5.36 -4.43 1.37
C ASN A 81 -6.44 -5.26 0.69
N VAL A 82 -7.70 -5.02 1.07
CA VAL A 82 -8.89 -5.60 0.44
C VAL A 82 -9.56 -4.53 -0.39
N GLN A 83 -9.98 -4.90 -1.60
CA GLN A 83 -10.62 -4.01 -2.56
C GLN A 83 -12.00 -4.54 -2.94
N GLU A 84 -12.97 -3.64 -3.05
CA GLU A 84 -14.29 -3.91 -3.64
C GLU A 84 -14.56 -2.85 -4.70
N THR A 85 -14.86 -3.25 -5.93
CA THR A 85 -15.23 -2.29 -6.98
C THR A 85 -16.72 -1.96 -6.87
N LEU A 86 -17.09 -0.68 -7.02
CA LEU A 86 -18.48 -0.24 -6.90
C LEU A 86 -19.42 -0.90 -7.94
N SER A 87 -18.91 -1.34 -9.08
CA SER A 87 -19.67 -2.07 -10.10
C SER A 87 -19.96 -3.53 -9.74
N SER A 88 -19.20 -4.10 -8.79
CA SER A 88 -19.26 -5.51 -8.38
C SER A 88 -19.33 -5.59 -6.85
N LYS A 89 -20.36 -4.95 -6.26
CA LYS A 89 -20.54 -4.94 -4.80
C LYS A 89 -20.64 -6.37 -4.25
N GLY A 90 -19.92 -6.65 -3.17
CA GLY A 90 -19.83 -7.97 -2.54
C GLY A 90 -18.76 -8.90 -3.12
N GLU A 91 -18.07 -8.51 -4.20
CA GLU A 91 -16.88 -9.21 -4.70
C GLU A 91 -15.62 -8.53 -4.16
N PHE A 92 -14.80 -9.32 -3.47
CA PHE A 92 -13.61 -8.84 -2.79
C PHE A 92 -12.34 -9.47 -3.38
N TYR A 93 -11.30 -8.65 -3.48
CA TYR A 93 -9.97 -9.06 -3.87
C TYR A 93 -8.99 -8.55 -2.83
N ASP A 94 -8.11 -9.40 -2.35
CA ASP A 94 -7.07 -9.02 -1.40
C ASP A 94 -5.68 -9.35 -1.91
N ASN A 95 -4.67 -8.76 -1.28
CA ASN A 95 -3.27 -9.00 -1.59
C ASN A 95 -2.54 -9.80 -0.50
N TYR A 96 -3.24 -10.55 0.36
CA TYR A 96 -2.64 -11.21 1.51
C TYR A 96 -1.55 -12.21 1.11
N PRO A 97 -1.71 -13.08 0.09
CA PRO A 97 -0.63 -13.96 -0.36
C PRO A 97 0.63 -13.18 -0.76
N ASN A 98 0.48 -12.10 -1.54
CA ASN A 98 1.57 -11.21 -1.95
C ASN A 98 2.23 -10.51 -0.75
N ALA A 99 1.42 -10.02 0.20
CA ALA A 99 1.91 -9.35 1.40
C ALA A 99 2.66 -10.31 2.33
N TYR A 100 2.19 -11.56 2.43
CA TYR A 100 2.84 -12.60 3.21
C TYR A 100 4.17 -13.03 2.57
N ALA A 101 4.19 -13.19 1.24
CA ALA A 101 5.42 -13.44 0.51
C ALA A 101 6.44 -12.32 0.72
N GLY A 102 6.01 -11.05 0.65
CA GLY A 102 6.85 -9.89 0.99
C GLY A 102 7.47 -10.00 2.38
N LYS A 103 6.68 -10.36 3.40
CA LYS A 103 7.17 -10.62 4.77
C LYS A 103 8.25 -11.72 4.82
N LEU A 104 8.11 -12.79 4.04
CA LEU A 104 9.11 -13.85 3.97
C LEU A 104 10.42 -13.40 3.32
N PHE A 105 10.37 -12.47 2.37
CA PHE A 105 11.57 -11.85 1.81
C PHE A 105 12.19 -10.84 2.78
N ASP A 106 11.38 -10.00 3.43
CA ASP A 106 11.84 -9.05 4.45
C ASP A 106 12.64 -9.75 5.56
N ALA A 107 12.21 -10.93 5.99
CA ALA A 107 12.92 -11.72 7.01
C ALA A 107 14.32 -12.19 6.58
N LYS A 108 14.65 -12.14 5.29
CA LYS A 108 15.95 -12.54 4.72
C LYS A 108 16.84 -11.34 4.38
N ILE A 109 16.35 -10.12 4.57
CA ILE A 109 17.05 -8.88 4.24
C ILE A 109 17.37 -8.16 5.55
N ASP A 110 18.64 -7.81 5.75
CA ASP A 110 19.04 -7.01 6.90
C ASP A 110 18.93 -5.52 6.59
N TYR A 111 17.80 -4.93 6.97
CA TYR A 111 17.62 -3.48 6.92
C TYR A 111 18.18 -2.78 8.17
N THR A 112 18.45 -3.51 9.25
CA THR A 112 18.78 -2.92 10.56
C THR A 112 20.16 -2.27 10.60
N SER A 113 21.02 -2.63 9.65
CA SER A 113 22.33 -2.01 9.46
C SER A 113 22.26 -0.62 8.84
N ILE A 114 21.14 -0.22 8.23
CA ILE A 114 21.06 1.05 7.51
C ILE A 114 20.88 2.20 8.52
N LYS A 115 21.87 3.09 8.54
CA LYS A 115 21.85 4.31 9.35
C LYS A 115 20.70 5.22 8.94
N ASN A 116 20.05 5.83 9.93
CA ASN A 116 18.93 6.76 9.73
C ASN A 116 17.70 6.16 9.03
N LEU A 117 17.58 4.83 8.98
CA LEU A 117 16.40 4.15 8.46
C LEU A 117 15.13 4.57 9.22
N ARG A 118 14.12 5.04 8.48
CA ARG A 118 12.77 5.28 9.03
C ARG A 118 11.87 4.07 8.84
N ALA A 119 11.83 3.56 7.63
CA ALA A 119 10.99 2.43 7.25
C ALA A 119 11.58 1.71 6.04
N ALA A 120 11.43 0.40 6.01
CA ALA A 120 11.70 -0.44 4.85
C ALA A 120 10.65 -1.54 4.76
N LYS A 121 10.32 -1.95 3.53
CA LYS A 121 9.42 -3.08 3.26
C LYS A 121 9.67 -3.63 1.86
N THR A 122 9.66 -4.94 1.74
CA THR A 122 9.65 -5.66 0.47
C THR A 122 8.23 -6.05 0.10
N TYR A 123 7.86 -5.74 -1.12
CA TYR A 123 6.65 -6.23 -1.76
C TYR A 123 7.02 -7.35 -2.72
N ALA A 124 6.18 -8.38 -2.74
CA ALA A 124 6.29 -9.46 -3.69
C ALA A 124 4.99 -9.58 -4.48
N ASN A 125 5.10 -9.72 -5.80
CA ASN A 125 3.98 -10.12 -6.64
C ASN A 125 4.20 -11.58 -7.05
N LEU A 126 3.31 -12.45 -6.57
CA LEU A 126 3.30 -13.85 -6.95
C LEU A 126 2.79 -14.01 -8.39
N ASN A 127 3.41 -14.93 -9.12
CA ASN A 127 2.92 -15.38 -10.43
C ASN A 127 2.09 -16.67 -10.30
N ASN A 128 2.34 -17.43 -9.24
CA ASN A 128 1.76 -18.74 -9.02
C ASN A 128 0.51 -18.64 -8.13
N GLU A 129 -0.67 -18.82 -8.74
CA GLU A 129 -1.96 -18.79 -8.04
C GLU A 129 -2.15 -19.95 -7.05
N ASP A 130 -1.35 -21.03 -7.17
CA ASP A 130 -1.39 -22.17 -6.25
C ASP A 130 -0.66 -21.90 -4.93
N LEU A 131 0.09 -20.79 -4.81
CA LEU A 131 0.75 -20.41 -3.57
C LEU A 131 -0.22 -19.82 -2.55
N THR A 132 -0.67 -20.67 -1.64
CA THR A 132 -1.52 -20.26 -0.52
C THR A 132 -0.71 -19.79 0.69
N ILE A 133 -1.36 -19.05 1.58
CA ILE A 133 -0.81 -18.67 2.91
C ILE A 133 -0.40 -19.92 3.70
N GLU A 134 -1.22 -20.98 3.64
CA GLU A 134 -0.99 -22.22 4.39
C GLU A 134 0.29 -22.93 3.91
N ASN A 135 0.57 -22.91 2.61
CA ASN A 135 1.84 -23.41 2.07
C ASN A 135 3.03 -22.56 2.55
N MET A 136 2.90 -21.23 2.50
CA MET A 136 3.95 -20.29 2.91
C MET A 136 4.26 -20.29 4.41
N GLN A 137 3.32 -20.72 5.24
CA GLN A 137 3.51 -20.86 6.70
C GLN A 137 4.27 -22.13 7.11
N GLN A 138 4.51 -23.06 6.18
CA GLN A 138 5.25 -24.28 6.49
C GLN A 138 6.71 -23.96 6.85
N LYS A 139 7.24 -24.63 7.88
CA LYS A 139 8.56 -24.35 8.46
C LYS A 139 9.72 -24.38 7.45
N GLU A 140 9.60 -25.21 6.42
CA GLU A 140 10.63 -25.42 5.39
C GLU A 140 10.21 -24.87 4.02
N PHE A 141 9.25 -23.93 3.99
CA PHE A 141 8.80 -23.33 2.75
C PHE A 141 9.93 -22.56 2.04
N THR A 142 10.05 -22.79 0.73
CA THR A 142 10.94 -22.04 -0.16
C THR A 142 10.23 -21.74 -1.46
N PHE A 143 10.39 -20.54 -1.99
CA PHE A 143 9.93 -20.21 -3.33
C PHE A 143 10.69 -21.03 -4.38
N ALA A 144 9.96 -21.65 -5.29
CA ALA A 144 10.50 -22.25 -6.49
C ALA A 144 10.76 -21.18 -7.54
N LYS A 145 11.56 -21.54 -8.55
CA LYS A 145 11.82 -20.68 -9.69
C LYS A 145 10.52 -20.31 -10.41
N GLY A 146 10.28 -19.02 -10.59
CA GLY A 146 9.10 -18.50 -11.30
C GLY A 146 7.86 -18.29 -10.44
N ASP A 147 7.91 -18.61 -9.14
CA ASP A 147 6.81 -18.34 -8.21
C ASP A 147 6.56 -16.85 -8.00
N VAL A 148 7.62 -16.05 -8.09
CA VAL A 148 7.61 -14.60 -7.86
C VAL A 148 7.89 -13.88 -9.18
N TYR A 149 6.94 -13.05 -9.59
CA TYR A 149 7.05 -12.23 -10.79
C TYR A 149 7.89 -10.97 -10.55
N SER A 150 7.65 -10.28 -9.43
CA SER A 150 8.39 -9.08 -9.07
C SER A 150 8.64 -8.94 -7.57
N LEU A 151 9.76 -8.28 -7.24
CA LEU A 151 10.09 -7.82 -5.90
C LEU A 151 10.36 -6.32 -5.93
N ASP A 152 9.73 -5.57 -5.04
CA ASP A 152 9.97 -4.14 -4.88
C ASP A 152 10.39 -3.87 -3.43
N SER A 153 11.65 -3.47 -3.22
CA SER A 153 12.16 -3.05 -1.90
C SER A 153 12.05 -1.54 -1.78
N ILE A 154 11.17 -1.08 -0.89
CA ILE A 154 10.87 0.34 -0.68
C ILE A 154 11.46 0.79 0.65
N ILE A 155 12.29 1.83 0.62
CA ILE A 155 13.08 2.27 1.78
C ILE A 155 12.97 3.80 1.93
N SER A 156 12.86 4.27 3.16
CA SER A 156 12.95 5.69 3.51
C SER A 156 14.03 5.95 4.55
N ILE A 157 14.90 6.91 4.25
CA ILE A 157 16.00 7.37 5.10
C ILE A 157 15.75 8.82 5.53
N SER A 158 15.97 9.12 6.81
CA SER A 158 15.61 10.44 7.37
C SER A 158 16.53 11.60 6.96
N GLY A 159 17.76 11.30 6.54
CA GLY A 159 18.77 12.27 6.14
C GLY A 159 19.00 12.33 4.63
N GLU A 160 19.98 13.14 4.25
CA GLU A 160 20.53 13.20 2.87
C GLU A 160 21.29 11.91 2.54
N ALA A 161 21.49 11.66 1.25
CA ALA A 161 22.33 10.56 0.81
C ALA A 161 23.80 10.86 1.13
N ASP A 162 24.44 9.96 1.88
CA ASP A 162 25.88 9.99 2.13
C ASP A 162 26.54 8.65 1.76
N ASP A 163 27.86 8.65 1.65
CA ASP A 163 28.62 7.49 1.17
C ASP A 163 28.53 6.27 2.10
N GLU A 164 28.31 6.49 3.41
CA GLU A 164 28.14 5.42 4.40
C GLU A 164 26.77 4.75 4.21
N VAL A 165 25.70 5.55 4.16
CA VAL A 165 24.33 5.07 3.92
C VAL A 165 24.23 4.38 2.55
N LEU A 166 24.85 4.93 1.51
CA LEU A 166 24.83 4.32 0.18
C LEU A 166 25.53 2.95 0.15
N LYS A 167 26.60 2.76 0.92
CA LYS A 167 27.27 1.45 1.05
C LYS A 167 26.39 0.43 1.75
N GLU A 168 25.69 0.84 2.81
CA GLU A 168 24.73 -0.02 3.52
C GLU A 168 23.56 -0.41 2.61
N LEU A 169 22.98 0.55 1.89
CA LEU A 169 21.93 0.30 0.89
C LEU A 169 22.41 -0.60 -0.24
N TYR A 170 23.67 -0.48 -0.67
CA TYR A 170 24.25 -1.33 -1.69
C TYR A 170 24.34 -2.80 -1.24
N GLN A 171 24.64 -3.07 0.04
CA GLN A 171 24.62 -4.44 0.58
C GLN A 171 23.21 -5.05 0.55
N VAL A 172 22.19 -4.23 0.85
CA VAL A 172 20.79 -4.64 0.75
C VAL A 172 20.41 -4.92 -0.70
N TYR A 173 20.78 -4.02 -1.62
CA TYR A 173 20.61 -4.24 -3.06
C TYR A 173 21.25 -5.57 -3.49
N GLN A 174 22.50 -5.83 -3.12
CA GLN A 174 23.20 -7.07 -3.46
C GLN A 174 22.47 -8.30 -2.93
N THR A 175 21.95 -8.24 -1.71
CA THR A 175 21.15 -9.32 -1.11
C THR A 175 19.86 -9.54 -1.90
N LEU A 176 19.13 -8.48 -2.24
CA LEU A 176 17.90 -8.54 -3.01
C LEU A 176 18.12 -9.20 -4.37
N GLN A 177 19.24 -8.90 -5.05
CA GLN A 177 19.59 -9.48 -6.34
C GLN A 177 19.91 -10.99 -6.28
N THR A 178 20.09 -11.57 -5.10
CA THR A 178 20.25 -13.04 -4.96
C THR A 178 18.94 -13.80 -5.08
N PHE A 179 17.79 -13.12 -4.96
CA PHE A 179 16.49 -13.75 -5.07
C PHE A 179 16.12 -14.02 -6.54
N ASP A 180 15.48 -15.17 -6.77
CA ASP A 180 15.03 -15.61 -8.09
C ASP A 180 13.70 -14.94 -8.45
N SER A 181 13.77 -13.67 -8.86
CA SER A 181 12.64 -12.88 -9.37
C SER A 181 12.99 -12.29 -10.74
N GLU A 182 12.01 -12.29 -11.65
CA GLU A 182 12.18 -11.72 -13.00
C GLU A 182 12.47 -10.22 -12.90
N ASN A 183 11.67 -9.52 -12.10
CA ASN A 183 11.76 -8.08 -11.92
C ASN A 183 12.12 -7.76 -10.48
N ILE A 184 13.16 -6.95 -10.27
CA ILE A 184 13.56 -6.48 -8.94
C ILE A 184 13.74 -4.98 -9.01
N SER A 185 12.99 -4.26 -8.18
CA SER A 185 13.09 -2.82 -8.01
C SER A 185 13.62 -2.50 -6.62
N PHE A 186 14.60 -1.61 -6.56
CA PHE A 186 15.13 -1.07 -5.31
C PHE A 186 14.92 0.43 -5.30
N ILE A 187 14.01 0.90 -4.43
CA ILE A 187 13.51 2.27 -4.40
C ILE A 187 13.77 2.88 -3.03
N VAL A 188 14.54 3.96 -3.00
CA VAL A 188 14.90 4.65 -1.75
C VAL A 188 14.56 6.13 -1.88
N ALA A 189 13.97 6.69 -0.82
CA ALA A 189 13.84 8.14 -0.64
C ALA A 189 14.70 8.63 0.52
N PHE A 190 15.33 9.78 0.31
CA PHE A 190 16.13 10.48 1.29
C PHE A 190 15.42 11.77 1.72
N SER A 191 15.52 12.09 3.01
CA SER A 191 14.75 13.14 3.66
C SER A 191 13.23 12.85 3.59
N GLY A 192 12.39 13.89 3.61
CA GLY A 192 10.94 13.74 3.63
C GLY A 192 10.33 13.83 5.03
N ASP A 193 9.01 13.81 5.07
CA ASP A 193 8.17 13.75 6.25
C ASP A 193 8.02 12.30 6.75
N GLU A 194 8.15 12.08 8.05
CA GLU A 194 8.17 10.74 8.65
C GLU A 194 6.83 10.01 8.51
N ASP A 195 5.71 10.69 8.77
CA ASP A 195 4.38 10.08 8.72
C ASP A 195 4.01 9.72 7.28
N LYS A 196 4.34 10.57 6.32
CA LYS A 196 4.20 10.27 4.89
C LYS A 196 5.09 9.11 4.46
N ALA A 197 6.37 9.13 4.85
CA ALA A 197 7.30 8.06 4.52
C ALA A 197 6.79 6.70 4.97
N LYS A 198 6.31 6.61 6.22
CA LYS A 198 5.72 5.39 6.75
C LYS A 198 4.49 4.96 5.95
N LYS A 199 3.58 5.89 5.66
CA LYS A 199 2.36 5.61 4.89
C LYS A 199 2.68 5.09 3.48
N TYR A 200 3.68 5.68 2.82
CA TYR A 200 4.15 5.25 1.50
C TYR A 200 4.79 3.87 1.54
N VAL A 201 5.75 3.64 2.45
CA VAL A 201 6.46 2.35 2.59
C VAL A 201 5.51 1.22 3.00
N GLU A 202 4.53 1.47 3.86
CA GLU A 202 3.59 0.43 4.31
C GLU A 202 2.53 0.07 3.27
N ASN A 203 2.24 0.97 2.33
CA ASN A 203 1.18 0.86 1.32
C ASN A 203 1.61 1.32 -0.09
N PHE A 204 2.80 0.88 -0.53
CA PHE A 204 3.40 1.29 -1.80
C PHE A 204 2.46 1.13 -3.01
N TYR A 205 1.79 0.00 -3.20
CA TYR A 205 0.89 -0.15 -4.35
C TYR A 205 -0.39 0.70 -4.29
N LEU A 206 -0.68 1.37 -3.16
CA LEU A 206 -1.77 2.34 -3.06
C LEU A 206 -1.29 3.78 -3.27
N TYR A 207 -0.12 4.14 -2.75
CA TYR A 207 0.38 5.52 -2.74
C TYR A 207 1.57 5.77 -3.67
N GLY A 208 2.39 4.75 -3.91
CA GLY A 208 3.66 4.81 -4.63
C GLY A 208 3.57 4.75 -6.15
N VAL A 209 2.36 4.71 -6.71
CA VAL A 209 2.14 4.90 -8.15
C VAL A 209 2.45 6.34 -8.60
N GLN A 210 2.62 7.29 -7.66
CA GLN A 210 2.88 8.71 -7.92
C GLN A 210 4.37 9.09 -7.74
N ASP A 211 5.30 8.14 -7.70
CA ASP A 211 6.70 8.38 -7.31
C ASP A 211 6.83 9.04 -5.91
N TRP A 212 8.04 9.13 -5.38
CA TRP A 212 8.26 9.62 -4.01
C TRP A 212 8.06 11.12 -3.91
N GLU A 213 8.58 11.85 -4.89
CA GLU A 213 8.60 13.31 -4.95
C GLU A 213 7.23 13.95 -5.16
N GLU A 214 6.29 13.27 -5.83
CA GLU A 214 4.93 13.80 -5.95
C GLU A 214 4.13 13.56 -4.66
N PHE A 215 4.32 12.40 -4.03
CA PHE A 215 3.67 12.06 -2.77
C PHE A 215 4.18 12.94 -1.61
N ASP A 216 5.50 13.16 -1.55
CA ASP A 216 6.13 14.01 -0.57
C ASP A 216 7.18 14.95 -1.16
N LYS A 217 6.75 16.18 -1.45
CA LYS A 217 7.59 17.28 -1.96
C LYS A 217 8.75 17.68 -1.05
N SER A 218 8.82 17.17 0.18
CA SER A 218 9.95 17.41 1.08
C SER A 218 11.10 16.42 0.89
N VAL A 219 10.90 15.33 0.13
CA VAL A 219 11.96 14.44 -0.36
C VAL A 219 12.94 15.25 -1.20
N LYS A 220 14.23 15.01 -0.99
CA LYS A 220 15.32 15.75 -1.65
C LYS A 220 16.05 14.92 -2.67
N GLU A 221 16.17 13.62 -2.43
CA GLU A 221 16.86 12.71 -3.32
C GLU A 221 16.12 11.37 -3.37
N THR A 222 16.18 10.73 -4.51
CA THR A 222 15.65 9.39 -4.73
C THR A 222 16.68 8.51 -5.40
N LEU A 223 16.64 7.22 -5.10
CA LEU A 223 17.48 6.20 -5.72
C LEU A 223 16.58 5.08 -6.20
N THR A 224 16.51 4.89 -7.51
CA THR A 224 15.72 3.82 -8.14
C THR A 224 16.63 2.97 -8.98
N VAL A 225 16.76 1.69 -8.61
CA VAL A 225 17.62 0.72 -9.30
C VAL A 225 16.78 -0.46 -9.79
N LEU A 226 16.76 -0.64 -11.10
CA LEU A 226 16.08 -1.76 -11.78
C LEU A 226 17.07 -2.79 -12.35
N ASP A 227 18.31 -2.36 -12.57
CA ASP A 227 19.35 -3.18 -13.18
C ASP A 227 20.00 -4.13 -12.15
N LYS A 228 20.43 -5.30 -12.63
CA LYS A 228 21.14 -6.31 -11.84
C LYS A 228 22.65 -6.17 -12.01
N GLY A 229 23.40 -6.53 -10.95
CA GLY A 229 24.85 -6.67 -11.03
C GLY A 229 25.63 -5.36 -11.17
N LEU A 230 25.03 -4.23 -10.77
CA LEU A 230 25.74 -2.95 -10.75
C LEU A 230 26.90 -3.00 -9.75
N SER A 231 28.02 -2.39 -10.09
CA SER A 231 29.06 -2.02 -9.13
C SER A 231 28.56 -0.92 -8.19
N PHE A 232 29.28 -0.67 -7.09
CA PHE A 232 28.91 0.38 -6.14
C PHE A 232 28.85 1.78 -6.79
N GLU A 233 29.78 2.11 -7.68
CA GLU A 233 29.78 3.40 -8.37
C GLU A 233 28.62 3.53 -9.36
N GLU A 234 28.27 2.46 -10.07
CA GLU A 234 27.11 2.44 -10.97
C GLU A 234 25.79 2.55 -10.19
N PHE A 235 25.68 1.84 -9.07
CA PHE A 235 24.56 1.97 -8.13
C PHE A 235 24.41 3.40 -7.62
N LYS A 236 25.50 4.00 -7.13
CA LYS A 236 25.53 5.38 -6.64
C LYS A 236 25.15 6.38 -7.72
N SER A 237 25.53 6.13 -8.97
CA SER A 237 25.17 6.99 -10.10
C SER A 237 23.67 7.03 -10.41
N GLN A 238 22.87 6.12 -9.86
CA GLN A 238 21.41 6.13 -9.99
C GLN A 238 20.72 7.13 -9.05
N LEU A 239 21.47 7.74 -8.11
CA LEU A 239 20.95 8.76 -7.21
C LEU A 239 20.53 10.01 -7.99
N LYS A 240 19.33 10.50 -7.74
CA LYS A 240 18.76 11.69 -8.38
C LYS A 240 18.38 12.73 -7.34
N THR A 241 18.74 13.98 -7.60
CA THR A 241 18.25 15.13 -6.83
C THR A 241 16.86 15.54 -7.34
N VAL A 242 15.92 15.73 -6.42
CA VAL A 242 14.55 16.15 -6.70
C VAL A 242 14.49 17.67 -6.83
N GLY A 243 14.00 18.16 -7.98
CA GLY A 243 13.82 19.59 -8.23
C GLY A 243 15.10 20.37 -8.58
N GLY A 244 16.17 19.66 -8.98
CA GLY A 244 17.40 20.22 -9.55
C GLY A 244 17.34 20.48 -11.05
#